data_AF-A0A840UQH2-F1
#
_entry.id   AF-A0A840UQH2-F1
#
_cell.length_a   1.000
_cell.length_b   1.000
_cell.length_c   1.000
_cell.angle_alpha   90.00
_cell.angle_beta   90.00
_cell.angle_gamma   90.00
#
_symmetry.space_group_name_H-M   'P 1'
#
loop_
_entity.id
_entity.type
_entity.pdbx_description
1 polymer ?
#
loop_
_entity_poly.entity_id
_entity_poly.type
_entity_poly.pdbx_seq_one_letter_code
_entity_poly.pdbx_strand_id
1 'polypeptide(L)'
;MIESTAVNQEIEAFINGWEDDDSAARQGFLDLYRHVRALAGVTLDFVGRPGVSYSLRPRGRRQGEGEFFAIIDVIDDDPQARWLSVCFYGHMISDPEGRGEVIPGGLAGADGYCFDVAGDDAGVIEYLQERCREAWTRVS
;
A
#
# COMPACT_ATOMS: atom_id res chain seq x y z
N MET A 1 -9.15 -13.73 15.71
CA MET A 1 -10.19 -12.69 15.49
C MET A 1 -9.95 -11.39 16.27
N ILE A 2 -9.04 -11.33 17.25
CA ILE A 2 -8.75 -10.11 18.02
C ILE A 2 -7.74 -9.20 17.30
N GLU A 3 -6.73 -9.78 16.65
CA GLU A 3 -5.65 -9.05 15.97
C GLU A 3 -6.15 -8.17 14.80
N SER A 4 -7.07 -8.70 13.98
CA SER A 4 -7.63 -7.93 12.87
C SER A 4 -8.39 -6.67 13.31
N THR A 5 -8.96 -6.65 14.53
CA THR A 5 -9.68 -5.49 15.06
C THR A 5 -8.70 -4.41 15.54
N ALA A 6 -7.60 -4.81 16.19
CA ALA A 6 -6.60 -3.87 16.68
C ALA A 6 -5.86 -3.17 15.55
N VAL A 7 -5.45 -3.91 14.50
CA VAL A 7 -4.80 -3.30 13.32
C VAL A 7 -5.74 -2.33 12.62
N ASN A 8 -7.02 -2.68 12.45
CA ASN A 8 -7.98 -1.76 11.86
C ASN A 8 -8.13 -0.48 12.70
N GLN A 9 -8.18 -0.59 14.04
CA GLN A 9 -8.24 0.59 14.90
C GLN A 9 -7.00 1.49 14.76
N GLU A 10 -5.81 0.90 14.61
CA GLU A 10 -4.56 1.64 14.40
C GLU A 10 -4.56 2.40 13.06
N ILE A 11 -5.00 1.74 11.99
CA ILE A 11 -5.14 2.38 10.66
C ILE A 11 -6.14 3.54 10.72
N GLU A 12 -7.30 3.32 11.34
CA GLU A 12 -8.32 4.37 11.46
C GLU A 12 -7.83 5.53 12.36
N ALA A 13 -7.06 5.25 13.42
CA ALA A 13 -6.44 6.28 14.24
C ALA A 13 -5.43 7.12 13.44
N PHE A 14 -4.61 6.48 12.60
CA PHE A 14 -3.69 7.17 11.69
C PHE A 14 -4.44 8.07 10.69
N ILE A 15 -5.49 7.55 10.05
CA ILE A 15 -6.33 8.30 9.09
C ILE A 15 -6.98 9.53 9.74
N ASN A 16 -7.50 9.37 10.97
CA ASN A 16 -8.16 10.45 11.72
C ASN A 16 -7.17 11.49 12.26
N GLY A 17 -5.90 11.11 12.47
CA GLY A 17 -4.83 12.02 12.91
C GLY A 17 -4.12 12.74 11.75
N TRP A 18 -4.49 12.46 10.50
CA TRP A 18 -3.93 13.15 9.34
C TRP A 18 -4.66 14.47 9.12
N GLU A 19 -3.99 15.59 9.46
CA GLU A 19 -4.61 16.93 9.50
C GLU A 19 -4.96 17.54 8.12
N ASP A 20 -4.25 17.14 7.05
CA ASP A 20 -4.52 17.59 5.68
C ASP A 20 -5.54 16.68 4.96
N ASP A 21 -6.81 16.91 5.27
CA ASP A 21 -7.95 16.13 4.79
C ASP A 21 -8.13 16.15 3.25
N ASP A 22 -7.70 17.23 2.59
CA ASP A 22 -7.89 17.49 1.15
C ASP A 22 -6.68 17.09 0.30
N SER A 23 -5.59 16.61 0.91
CA SER A 23 -4.41 16.18 0.16
C SER A 23 -4.70 14.96 -0.74
N ALA A 24 -4.17 15.01 -1.97
CA ALA A 24 -4.26 13.89 -2.92
C ALA A 24 -3.63 12.59 -2.36
N ALA A 25 -2.56 12.71 -1.57
CA ALA A 25 -1.93 11.58 -0.90
C ALA A 25 -2.87 10.89 0.09
N ARG A 26 -3.60 11.65 0.91
CA ARG A 26 -4.55 11.07 1.87
C ARG A 26 -5.70 10.39 1.16
N GLN A 27 -6.28 11.01 0.13
CA GLN A 27 -7.36 10.41 -0.64
C GLN A 27 -6.89 9.15 -1.36
N GLY A 28 -5.71 9.19 -1.99
CA GLY A 28 -5.11 8.01 -2.63
C GLY A 28 -4.88 6.86 -1.65
N PHE A 29 -4.39 7.14 -0.44
CA PHE A 29 -4.22 6.14 0.60
C PHE A 29 -5.56 5.53 1.01
N LEU A 30 -6.59 6.36 1.25
CA LEU A 30 -7.93 5.92 1.61
C LEU A 30 -8.55 5.01 0.54
N ASP A 31 -8.38 5.36 -0.72
CA ASP A 31 -8.92 4.59 -1.84
C ASP A 31 -8.20 3.24 -1.99
N LEU A 32 -6.88 3.21 -1.87
CA LEU A 32 -6.10 1.96 -1.87
C LEU A 32 -6.44 1.08 -0.66
N TYR A 33 -6.51 1.66 0.55
CA TYR A 33 -6.89 0.96 1.77
C TYR A 33 -8.27 0.32 1.65
N ARG A 34 -9.29 1.08 1.24
CA ARG A 34 -10.65 0.57 1.03
C ARG A 34 -10.67 -0.54 -0.01
N HIS A 35 -9.92 -0.37 -1.10
CA HIS A 35 -9.82 -1.36 -2.17
C HIS A 35 -9.26 -2.68 -1.68
N VAL A 36 -8.07 -2.69 -1.06
CA VAL A 36 -7.43 -3.94 -0.63
C VAL A 36 -8.19 -4.62 0.51
N ARG A 37 -8.82 -3.84 1.40
CA ARG A 37 -9.66 -4.37 2.49
C ARG A 37 -10.92 -5.07 1.96
N ALA A 38 -11.44 -4.67 0.80
CA ALA A 38 -12.61 -5.26 0.18
C ALA A 38 -12.32 -6.60 -0.53
N LEU A 39 -11.04 -6.93 -0.77
CA LEU A 39 -10.66 -8.16 -1.44
C LEU A 39 -10.88 -9.37 -0.53
N ALA A 40 -11.46 -10.44 -1.10
CA ALA A 40 -11.85 -11.60 -0.31
C ALA A 40 -10.63 -12.32 0.28
N GLY A 41 -10.66 -12.51 1.60
CA GLY A 41 -9.59 -13.24 2.29
C GLY A 41 -8.31 -12.45 2.53
N VAL A 42 -8.34 -11.13 2.34
CA VAL A 42 -7.21 -10.28 2.72
C VAL A 42 -7.24 -10.00 4.21
N THR A 43 -6.06 -10.10 4.83
CA THR A 43 -5.78 -9.53 6.15
C THR A 43 -4.79 -8.39 5.99
N LEU A 44 -4.79 -7.45 6.93
CA LEU A 44 -3.91 -6.27 6.90
C LEU A 44 -2.94 -6.32 8.07
N ASP A 45 -1.70 -5.97 7.79
CA ASP A 45 -0.72 -5.55 8.79
C ASP A 45 -0.41 -4.06 8.58
N PHE A 46 -0.13 -3.35 9.66
CA PHE A 46 0.19 -1.92 9.63
C PHE A 46 1.45 -1.65 10.43
N VAL A 47 2.42 -0.94 9.85
CA VAL A 47 3.72 -0.68 10.46
C VAL A 47 4.01 0.81 10.42
N GLY A 48 3.77 1.49 11.53
CA GLY A 48 4.09 2.91 11.69
C GLY A 48 5.52 3.16 12.14
N ARG A 49 6.23 4.04 11.45
CA ARG A 49 7.51 4.65 11.86
C ARG A 49 7.38 6.17 11.70
N PRO A 50 6.91 6.90 12.72
CA PRO A 50 6.72 8.34 12.65
C PRO A 50 8.00 9.07 12.22
N GLY A 51 7.88 10.04 11.30
CA GLY A 51 9.02 10.74 10.69
C GLY A 51 9.75 9.95 9.59
N VAL A 52 9.23 8.77 9.21
CA VAL A 52 9.81 7.92 8.16
C VAL A 52 8.72 7.42 7.22
N SER A 53 7.87 6.48 7.66
CA SER A 53 6.76 5.99 6.86
C SER A 53 5.72 5.23 7.68
N TYR A 54 4.50 5.14 7.15
CA TYR A 54 3.44 4.27 7.64
C TYR A 54 3.09 3.25 6.55
N SER A 55 3.47 1.99 6.76
CA SER A 55 3.30 0.92 5.77
C SER A 55 2.02 0.13 6.02
N LEU A 56 1.08 0.15 5.07
CA LEU A 56 -0.03 -0.80 5.00
C LEU A 56 0.39 -2.02 4.15
N ARG A 57 0.25 -3.21 4.70
CA ARG A 57 0.71 -4.47 4.09
C ARG A 57 -0.45 -5.47 3.98
N PRO A 58 -1.15 -5.51 2.85
CA PRO A 58 -2.18 -6.51 2.63
C PRO A 58 -1.58 -7.89 2.33
N ARG A 59 -2.17 -8.90 2.93
CA ARG A 59 -1.75 -10.31 2.84
C ARG A 59 -2.90 -11.19 2.35
N GLY A 60 -2.63 -12.07 1.38
CA GLY A 60 -3.61 -13.02 0.85
C GLY A 60 -3.74 -14.30 1.69
N ARG A 61 -4.76 -15.12 1.42
CA ARG A 61 -5.03 -16.36 2.18
C ARG A 61 -3.93 -17.42 2.06
N ARG A 62 -3.20 -17.42 0.94
CA ARG A 62 -2.11 -18.37 0.68
C ARG A 62 -0.77 -17.90 1.23
N GLN A 63 -0.72 -16.71 1.84
CA GLN A 63 0.48 -16.11 2.40
C GLN A 63 0.56 -16.32 3.92
N GLY A 64 1.76 -16.67 4.37
CA GLY A 64 2.09 -16.85 5.79
C GLY A 64 2.24 -15.53 6.53
N GLU A 65 2.38 -15.60 7.85
CA GLU A 65 2.63 -14.42 8.69
C GLU A 65 3.89 -13.66 8.22
N GLY A 66 3.80 -12.34 8.12
CA GLY A 66 4.89 -11.47 7.65
C GLY A 66 5.03 -11.35 6.13
N GLU A 67 4.33 -12.18 5.35
CA GLU A 67 4.26 -12.05 3.89
C GLU A 67 3.16 -11.05 3.48
N PHE A 68 3.34 -10.39 2.34
CA PHE A 68 2.36 -9.45 1.78
C PHE A 68 2.45 -9.47 0.26
N PHE A 69 1.44 -9.02 -0.45
CA PHE A 69 1.47 -8.96 -1.93
C PHE A 69 1.70 -7.54 -2.45
N ALA A 70 1.55 -6.54 -1.59
CA ALA A 70 1.85 -5.14 -1.84
C ALA A 70 2.33 -4.49 -0.54
N ILE A 71 3.07 -3.39 -0.65
CA ILE A 71 3.33 -2.45 0.43
C ILE A 71 2.84 -1.09 -0.03
N ILE A 72 1.92 -0.49 0.73
CA ILE A 72 1.39 0.85 0.49
C ILE A 72 1.96 1.72 1.60
N ASP A 73 3.04 2.43 1.30
CA ASP A 73 3.71 3.33 2.23
C ASP A 73 3.15 4.75 2.08
N VAL A 74 2.75 5.34 3.20
CA VAL A 74 2.68 6.80 3.34
C VAL A 74 4.04 7.25 3.82
N ILE A 75 4.79 7.97 2.99
CA ILE A 75 6.09 8.52 3.36
C ILE A 75 5.85 9.78 4.21
N ASP A 76 6.51 9.81 5.37
CA ASP A 76 6.31 10.81 6.44
C ASP A 76 7.64 11.52 6.78
N ASP A 77 8.50 11.71 5.79
CA ASP A 77 9.76 12.45 5.92
C ASP A 77 9.53 13.95 6.11
N ASP A 78 8.48 14.49 5.49
CA ASP A 78 7.86 15.77 5.82
C ASP A 78 6.36 15.56 6.16
N PRO A 79 5.97 15.65 7.44
CA PRO A 79 4.57 15.49 7.86
C PRO A 79 3.59 16.47 7.21
N GLN A 80 4.05 17.61 6.69
CA GLN A 80 3.22 18.58 5.96
C GLN A 80 3.10 18.28 4.46
N ALA A 81 3.92 17.37 3.93
CA ALA A 81 4.00 17.07 2.50
C ALA A 81 4.10 15.55 2.25
N ARG A 82 3.29 14.78 2.98
CA ARG A 82 3.21 13.31 2.81
C ARG A 82 2.89 12.94 1.37
N TRP A 83 3.48 11.85 0.92
CA TRP A 83 3.27 11.26 -0.41
C TRP A 83 3.22 9.74 -0.29
N LEU A 84 2.77 9.04 -1.35
CA LEU A 84 2.64 7.58 -1.30
C LEU A 84 3.73 6.90 -2.13
N SER A 85 4.28 5.81 -1.62
CA SER A 85 5.04 4.86 -2.42
C SER A 85 4.36 3.51 -2.33
N VAL A 86 3.97 2.93 -3.47
CA VAL A 86 3.32 1.62 -3.52
C VAL A 86 4.24 0.66 -4.22
N CYS A 87 4.65 -0.42 -3.54
CA CYS A 87 5.54 -1.40 -4.13
C CYS A 87 4.94 -2.81 -4.19
N PHE A 88 5.33 -3.54 -5.23
CA PHE A 88 4.92 -4.92 -5.50
C PHE A 88 6.14 -5.77 -5.82
N TYR A 89 6.06 -7.06 -5.51
CA TYR A 89 7.05 -8.02 -6.01
C TYR A 89 6.94 -8.10 -7.53
N GLY A 90 8.07 -8.11 -8.24
CA GLY A 90 8.08 -8.02 -9.71
C GLY A 90 7.38 -9.19 -10.39
N HIS A 91 7.37 -10.36 -9.73
CA HIS A 91 6.67 -11.54 -10.21
C HIS A 91 5.17 -11.55 -9.84
N MET A 92 4.65 -10.56 -9.10
CA MET A 92 3.25 -10.52 -8.68
C MET A 92 2.37 -9.67 -9.59
N ILE A 93 2.96 -8.78 -10.38
CA ILE A 93 2.23 -7.86 -11.25
C ILE A 93 2.86 -7.78 -12.64
N SER A 94 2.10 -7.25 -13.58
CA SER A 94 2.60 -6.71 -14.83
C SER A 94 2.54 -5.19 -14.79
N ASP A 95 3.52 -4.50 -15.38
CA ASP A 95 3.52 -3.04 -15.52
C ASP A 95 3.50 -2.64 -17.01
N PRO A 96 2.36 -2.84 -17.71
CA PRO A 96 2.28 -2.61 -19.15
C PRO A 96 2.46 -1.16 -19.56
N GLU A 97 2.13 -0.22 -18.66
CA GLU A 97 2.30 1.22 -18.91
C GLU A 97 3.69 1.74 -18.50
N GLY A 98 4.53 0.89 -17.90
CA GLY A 98 5.89 1.26 -17.48
C GLY A 98 5.89 2.39 -16.45
N ARG A 99 4.87 2.46 -15.58
CA ARG A 99 4.73 3.53 -14.58
C ARG A 99 5.59 3.28 -13.34
N GLY A 100 6.04 2.04 -13.14
CA GLY A 100 6.78 1.63 -11.95
C GLY A 100 8.28 1.73 -12.17
N GLU A 101 8.98 2.14 -11.12
CA GLU A 101 10.43 2.04 -11.05
C GLU A 101 10.82 0.61 -10.62
N VAL A 102 11.70 -0.03 -11.41
CA VAL A 102 12.25 -1.34 -11.06
C VAL A 102 13.21 -1.19 -9.89
N ILE A 103 12.99 -1.94 -8.82
CA ILE A 103 13.85 -1.97 -7.63
C ILE A 103 14.49 -3.36 -7.44
N PRO A 104 15.71 -3.60 -7.96
CA PRO A 104 16.38 -4.89 -7.84
C PRO A 104 16.73 -5.22 -6.38
N GLY A 105 16.31 -6.39 -5.89
CA GLY A 105 16.53 -6.84 -4.51
C GLY A 105 15.94 -5.96 -3.40
N GLY A 106 15.13 -4.95 -3.74
CA GLY A 106 14.69 -3.89 -2.83
C GLY A 106 13.48 -4.25 -1.97
N LEU A 107 12.66 -5.23 -2.37
CA LEU A 107 11.45 -5.61 -1.64
C LEU A 107 11.69 -6.89 -0.87
N ALA A 108 12.14 -6.75 0.39
CA ALA A 108 12.52 -7.87 1.24
C ALA A 108 13.55 -8.84 0.58
N GLY A 109 14.47 -8.29 -0.22
CA GLY A 109 15.49 -9.06 -0.93
C GLY A 109 15.07 -9.57 -2.32
N ALA A 110 13.83 -9.32 -2.74
CA ALA A 110 13.34 -9.67 -4.08
C ALA A 110 13.23 -8.43 -4.98
N ASP A 111 13.28 -8.66 -6.29
CA ASP A 111 13.03 -7.63 -7.29
C ASP A 111 11.56 -7.19 -7.23
N GLY A 112 11.34 -5.89 -7.40
CA GLY A 112 10.01 -5.29 -7.32
C GLY A 112 9.81 -4.12 -8.28
N TYR A 113 8.60 -3.61 -8.25
CA TYR A 113 8.27 -2.30 -8.81
C TYR A 113 7.80 -1.40 -7.66
N CYS A 114 8.27 -0.17 -7.61
CA CYS A 114 7.72 0.88 -6.75
C CYS A 114 7.10 1.98 -7.60
N PHE A 115 6.00 2.53 -7.10
CA PHE A 115 5.21 3.56 -7.76
C PHE A 115 5.06 4.71 -6.78
N ASP A 116 5.75 5.81 -7.05
CA ASP A 116 5.67 7.02 -6.25
C ASP A 116 4.51 7.87 -6.75
N VAL A 117 3.55 8.12 -5.87
CA VAL A 117 2.37 8.96 -6.13
C VAL A 117 2.61 10.31 -5.49
N ALA A 118 3.03 11.27 -6.31
CA ALA A 118 3.19 12.66 -5.93
C ALA A 118 2.14 13.52 -6.66
N GLY A 119 1.26 14.18 -5.90
CA GLY A 119 0.26 15.12 -6.44
C GLY A 119 -0.99 14.45 -7.04
N ASP A 120 -1.58 15.10 -8.04
CA ASP A 120 -2.88 14.76 -8.65
C ASP A 120 -2.70 14.05 -10.01
N ASP A 121 -1.90 12.97 -10.02
CA ASP A 121 -1.70 12.17 -11.24
C ASP A 121 -2.96 11.36 -11.55
N ALA A 122 -3.77 11.90 -12.46
CA ALA A 122 -5.06 11.35 -12.82
C ALA A 122 -4.93 9.88 -13.27
N GLY A 123 -5.62 8.99 -12.56
CA GLY A 123 -5.68 7.56 -12.87
C GLY A 123 -4.55 6.71 -12.29
N VAL A 124 -3.55 7.29 -11.61
CA VAL A 124 -2.49 6.49 -10.95
C VAL A 124 -3.07 5.57 -9.87
N ILE A 125 -4.04 6.06 -9.09
CA ILE A 125 -4.69 5.26 -8.04
C ILE A 125 -5.50 4.10 -8.64
N GLU A 126 -6.22 4.34 -9.74
CA GLU A 126 -6.95 3.28 -10.44
C GLU A 126 -5.99 2.21 -10.98
N TYR A 127 -4.88 2.63 -11.59
CA TYR A 127 -3.82 1.75 -12.05
C TYR A 127 -3.27 0.88 -10.91
N LEU A 128 -2.94 1.50 -9.77
CA LEU A 128 -2.44 0.80 -8.58
C LEU A 128 -3.46 -0.16 -7.98
N GLN A 129 -4.76 0.18 -8.00
CA GLN A 129 -5.83 -0.73 -7.62
C GLN A 129 -5.87 -1.98 -8.52
N GLU A 130 -5.68 -1.82 -9.82
CA GLU A 130 -5.58 -2.99 -10.72
C GLU A 130 -4.36 -3.85 -10.43
N ARG A 131 -3.20 -3.24 -10.16
CA ARG A 131 -1.98 -3.98 -9.78
C ARG A 131 -2.15 -4.71 -8.45
N CYS A 132 -2.81 -4.10 -7.46
CA CYS A 132 -3.23 -4.75 -6.22
C CYS A 132 -4.12 -5.98 -6.47
N ARG A 133 -5.11 -5.86 -7.37
CA ARG A 133 -6.00 -6.98 -7.73
C ARG A 133 -5.24 -8.10 -8.44
N GLU A 134 -4.32 -7.77 -9.33
CA GLU A 134 -3.48 -8.76 -10.02
C GLU A 134 -2.63 -9.55 -9.02
N ALA A 135 -1.90 -8.83 -8.15
CA ALA A 135 -1.08 -9.43 -7.10
C ALA A 135 -1.91 -10.31 -6.17
N TRP A 136 -3.07 -9.82 -5.72
CA TRP A 136 -4.00 -10.58 -4.88
C TRP A 136 -4.45 -11.88 -5.53
N THR A 137 -4.76 -11.91 -6.82
CA THR A 137 -5.22 -13.12 -7.54
C THR A 137 -4.18 -14.25 -7.48
N ARG A 138 -2.89 -13.92 -7.32
CA ARG A 138 -1.81 -14.91 -7.20
C ARG A 138 -1.72 -15.53 -5.79
N VAL A 139 -2.27 -14.85 -4.78
CA VAL A 139 -2.16 -15.22 -3.35
C VAL A 139 -3.53 -15.46 -2.67
N SER A 140 -4.63 -15.35 -3.41
CA SER A 140 -6.01 -15.56 -2.94
C SER A 140 -6.37 -17.03 -2.75
#